data_AF-A0A532UYZ9-F1
#
_entry.id   AF-A0A532UYZ9-F1
#
_cell.length_a   1.000
_cell.length_b   1.000
_cell.length_c   1.000
_cell.angle_alpha   90.00
_cell.angle_beta   90.00
_cell.angle_gamma   90.00
#
_symmetry.space_group_name_H-M   'P 1'
#
loop_
_entity.id
_entity.type
_entity.pdbx_description
1 polymer ?
#
loop_
_entity_poly.entity_id
_entity_poly.type
_entity_poly.pdbx_seq_one_letter_code
_entity_poly.pdbx_strand_id
1 'polypeptide(L)'
;MPFTYDQAVRSFNENKIRELSEDSEGLRFLLLRSLSRREQMERLIKETGIKIEASGARQLLPAIYQSEVAIEDIKKIIRAIYSEERKQRQQSEDELISELYKIKVFDWGGLHQNSLEKTIVNNYVKKIRSFNTLSEKIEDELHHSMRAYVQCSWYNHWTSIIIEDVFRDHHRVLPAVGQIKQIDFFIDDTPFDLKVTYLPEGYIKEKRRDDGLRPETTLLKQISRSLGIHIDASLPEARLLEDLWNKIYDHPSGDARSLIDELKSKRFEILRACVSNPEELIRWLYENQGVRRFDASNRLFLVLINRNDFFSSWKLKRAKPLLVNQIHNHLNQLGKHPGQEITFKWDGDHYKAVSESIFIVPSEE
;
A
#
# COMPACT_ATOMS: atom_id res chain seq x y z
N MET A 1 -19.20 -28.31 -3.50
CA MET A 1 -18.84 -28.89 -4.82
C MET A 1 -17.64 -28.10 -5.31
N PRO A 2 -16.60 -28.76 -5.84
CA PRO A 2 -15.42 -28.05 -6.36
C PRO A 2 -15.82 -27.06 -7.45
N PHE A 3 -15.15 -25.91 -7.53
CA PHE A 3 -15.43 -24.92 -8.57
C PHE A 3 -15.23 -25.49 -9.97
N THR A 4 -16.22 -25.34 -10.85
CA THR A 4 -15.96 -25.43 -12.30
C THR A 4 -15.20 -24.18 -12.77
N TYR A 5 -14.53 -24.27 -13.92
CA TYR A 5 -13.81 -23.13 -14.49
C TYR A 5 -14.71 -21.89 -14.65
N ASP A 6 -15.93 -22.07 -15.18
CA ASP A 6 -16.86 -20.96 -15.41
C ASP A 6 -17.37 -20.35 -14.09
N GLN A 7 -17.59 -21.18 -13.07
CA GLN A 7 -17.92 -20.70 -11.72
C GLN A 7 -16.75 -19.89 -11.14
N ALA A 8 -15.52 -20.36 -11.32
CA ALA A 8 -14.33 -19.68 -10.82
C ALA A 8 -14.13 -18.31 -11.49
N VAL A 9 -14.29 -18.24 -12.82
CA VAL A 9 -14.25 -16.99 -13.59
C VAL A 9 -15.33 -16.02 -13.12
N ARG A 10 -16.56 -16.51 -12.90
CA ARG A 10 -17.66 -15.68 -12.41
C ARG A 10 -17.34 -15.10 -11.03
N SER A 11 -16.94 -15.93 -10.07
CA SER A 11 -16.56 -15.49 -8.73
C SER A 11 -15.40 -14.48 -8.75
N PHE A 12 -14.40 -14.70 -9.61
CA PHE A 12 -13.28 -13.76 -9.78
C PHE A 12 -13.76 -12.39 -10.27
N ASN A 13 -14.65 -12.35 -11.27
CA ASN A 13 -15.19 -11.10 -11.81
C ASN A 13 -16.11 -10.39 -10.81
N GLU A 14 -16.80 -11.14 -9.95
CA GLU A 14 -17.60 -10.63 -8.82
C GLU A 14 -16.74 -10.20 -7.61
N ASN A 15 -15.40 -10.25 -7.71
CA ASN A 15 -14.43 -9.97 -6.65
C ASN A 15 -14.54 -10.89 -5.41
N LYS A 16 -15.03 -12.11 -5.59
CA LYS A 16 -15.15 -13.14 -4.54
C LYS A 16 -13.85 -13.93 -4.37
N ILE A 17 -12.74 -13.21 -4.25
CA ILE A 17 -11.39 -13.80 -4.16
C ILE A 17 -11.25 -14.70 -2.93
N ARG A 18 -11.85 -14.30 -1.81
CA ARG A 18 -11.87 -15.10 -0.58
C ARG A 18 -12.55 -16.46 -0.78
N GLU A 19 -13.76 -16.46 -1.35
CA GLU A 19 -14.51 -17.70 -1.62
C GLU A 19 -13.73 -18.64 -2.54
N LEU A 20 -12.99 -18.08 -3.51
CA LEU A 20 -12.09 -18.87 -4.36
C LEU A 20 -10.93 -19.48 -3.57
N SER A 21 -10.30 -18.72 -2.68
CA SER A 21 -9.14 -19.22 -1.91
C SER A 21 -9.48 -20.30 -0.89
N GLU A 22 -10.74 -20.38 -0.44
CA GLU A 22 -11.20 -21.38 0.54
C GLU A 22 -11.52 -22.75 -0.09
N ASP A 23 -11.63 -22.83 -1.43
CA ASP A 23 -11.83 -24.07 -2.19
C ASP A 23 -10.55 -24.47 -2.95
N SER A 24 -10.24 -25.77 -3.01
CA SER A 24 -9.00 -26.24 -3.65
C SER A 24 -8.95 -25.95 -5.16
N GLU A 25 -10.08 -26.07 -5.85
CA GLU A 25 -10.16 -25.77 -7.28
C GLU A 25 -10.23 -24.25 -7.52
N GLY A 26 -10.86 -23.50 -6.62
CA GLY A 26 -10.81 -22.03 -6.63
C GLY A 26 -9.38 -21.48 -6.42
N LEU A 27 -8.61 -22.04 -5.48
CA LEU A 27 -7.20 -21.70 -5.28
C LEU A 27 -6.39 -22.05 -6.52
N ARG A 28 -6.59 -23.25 -7.07
CA ARG A 28 -5.93 -23.70 -8.30
C ARG A 28 -6.23 -22.75 -9.47
N PHE A 29 -7.46 -22.26 -9.59
CA PHE A 29 -7.83 -21.21 -10.54
C PHE A 29 -7.01 -19.95 -10.34
N LEU A 30 -6.92 -19.43 -9.10
CA LEU A 30 -6.16 -18.20 -8.81
C LEU A 30 -4.67 -18.37 -9.14
N LEU A 31 -4.07 -19.52 -8.82
CA LEU A 31 -2.69 -19.82 -9.15
C LEU A 31 -2.47 -19.89 -10.67
N LEU A 32 -3.35 -20.58 -11.41
CA LEU A 32 -3.30 -20.60 -12.87
C LEU A 32 -3.53 -19.22 -13.48
N ARG A 33 -4.37 -18.39 -12.86
CA ARG A 33 -4.59 -17.00 -13.28
C ARG A 33 -3.30 -16.18 -13.20
N SER A 34 -2.41 -16.49 -12.25
CA SER A 34 -1.09 -15.87 -12.15
C SER A 34 -0.17 -16.22 -13.32
N LEU A 35 -0.49 -17.27 -14.08
CA LEU A 35 0.24 -17.70 -15.27
C LEU A 35 -0.51 -17.37 -16.57
N SER A 36 -1.47 -16.44 -16.56
CA SER A 36 -2.36 -16.19 -17.71
C SER A 36 -1.66 -15.73 -19.00
N ARG A 37 -0.37 -15.38 -18.98
CA ARG A 37 0.38 -15.02 -20.19
C ARG A 37 0.69 -16.29 -21.00
N ARG A 38 0.58 -16.20 -22.32
CA ARG A 38 0.75 -17.35 -23.23
C ARG A 38 2.06 -18.10 -22.97
N GLU A 39 3.19 -17.39 -22.91
CA GLU A 39 4.52 -17.97 -22.68
C GLU A 39 4.61 -18.74 -21.36
N GLN A 40 3.96 -18.25 -20.30
CA GLN A 40 3.94 -18.88 -18.98
C GLN A 40 3.09 -20.17 -18.99
N MET A 41 1.94 -20.15 -19.66
CA MET A 41 1.10 -21.35 -19.86
C MET A 41 1.80 -22.41 -20.71
N GLU A 42 2.47 -22.01 -21.80
CA GLU A 42 3.24 -22.92 -22.64
C GLU A 42 4.41 -23.55 -21.88
N ARG A 43 5.07 -22.76 -21.02
CA ARG A 43 6.12 -23.27 -20.12
C ARG A 43 5.56 -24.32 -19.15
N LEU A 44 4.43 -24.03 -18.50
CA LEU A 44 3.76 -24.97 -17.60
C LEU A 44 3.44 -26.29 -18.31
N ILE A 45 2.84 -26.22 -19.51
CA ILE A 45 2.52 -27.40 -20.33
C ILE A 45 3.79 -28.22 -20.63
N LYS A 46 4.86 -27.55 -21.07
CA LYS A 46 6.12 -28.20 -21.46
C LYS A 46 6.80 -28.88 -20.27
N GLU A 47 6.88 -28.22 -19.11
CA GLU A 47 7.59 -28.74 -17.94
C GLU A 47 6.82 -29.83 -17.20
N THR A 48 5.47 -29.82 -17.26
CA THR A 48 4.62 -30.85 -16.64
C THR A 48 4.32 -32.02 -17.58
N GLY A 49 4.49 -31.84 -18.89
CA GLY A 49 4.21 -32.88 -19.89
C GLY A 49 2.72 -33.15 -20.11
N ILE A 50 1.83 -32.27 -19.63
CA ILE A 50 0.39 -32.41 -19.88
C ILE A 50 0.09 -32.25 -21.38
N LYS A 51 -0.86 -33.05 -21.87
CA LYS A 51 -1.29 -33.00 -23.27
C LYS A 51 -2.49 -32.07 -23.40
N ILE A 52 -2.29 -30.93 -24.04
CA ILE A 52 -3.33 -29.93 -24.31
C ILE A 52 -3.46 -29.76 -25.82
N GLU A 53 -4.64 -30.05 -26.36
CA GLU A 53 -4.94 -29.91 -27.80
C GLU A 53 -5.29 -28.46 -28.19
N ALA A 54 -5.53 -27.59 -27.21
CA ALA A 54 -5.86 -26.19 -27.43
C ALA A 54 -4.63 -25.37 -27.90
N SER A 55 -4.81 -24.58 -28.97
CA SER A 55 -3.74 -23.77 -29.57
C SER A 55 -3.90 -22.26 -29.34
N GLY A 56 -5.11 -21.81 -28.96
CA GLY A 56 -5.43 -20.40 -28.73
C GLY A 56 -5.23 -19.94 -27.27
N ALA A 57 -4.67 -18.74 -27.06
CA ALA A 57 -4.38 -18.22 -25.71
C ALA A 57 -5.61 -18.16 -24.78
N ARG A 58 -6.81 -17.89 -25.34
CA ARG A 58 -8.07 -17.89 -24.57
C ARG A 58 -8.57 -19.29 -24.19
N GLN A 59 -8.11 -20.33 -24.90
CA GLN A 59 -8.50 -21.72 -24.68
C GLN A 59 -7.50 -22.47 -23.79
N LEU A 60 -6.25 -21.99 -23.72
CA LEU A 60 -5.20 -22.60 -22.90
C LEU A 60 -5.56 -22.64 -21.41
N LEU A 61 -5.97 -21.50 -20.82
CA LEU A 61 -6.27 -21.45 -19.39
C LEU A 61 -7.42 -22.41 -18.98
N PRO A 62 -8.59 -22.43 -19.67
CA PRO A 62 -9.62 -23.44 -19.41
C PRO A 62 -9.13 -24.88 -19.58
N ALA A 63 -8.35 -25.15 -20.64
CA ALA A 63 -7.86 -26.51 -20.92
C ALA A 63 -6.86 -27.00 -19.86
N ILE A 64 -5.95 -26.12 -19.42
CA ILE A 64 -5.01 -26.41 -18.33
C ILE A 64 -5.77 -26.62 -17.02
N TYR A 65 -6.77 -25.79 -16.73
CA TYR A 65 -7.63 -25.95 -15.55
C TYR A 65 -8.33 -27.31 -15.54
N GLN A 66 -8.79 -27.81 -16.69
CA GLN A 66 -9.44 -29.12 -16.78
C GLN A 66 -8.46 -30.31 -16.81
N SER A 67 -7.16 -30.06 -16.87
CA SER A 67 -6.13 -31.11 -16.88
C SER A 67 -5.77 -31.60 -15.47
N GLU A 68 -5.01 -32.69 -15.40
CA GLU A 68 -4.50 -33.29 -14.15
C GLU A 68 -3.29 -32.55 -13.54
N VAL A 69 -2.97 -31.32 -13.99
CA VAL A 69 -1.83 -30.57 -13.44
C VAL A 69 -2.04 -30.25 -11.95
N ALA A 70 -1.09 -30.68 -11.13
CA ALA A 70 -1.15 -30.50 -9.68
C ALA A 70 -0.83 -29.05 -9.26
N ILE A 71 -1.40 -28.62 -8.14
CA ILE A 71 -1.14 -27.31 -7.53
C ILE A 71 0.37 -27.10 -7.29
N GLU A 72 1.07 -28.11 -6.81
CA GLU A 72 2.50 -27.99 -6.50
C GLU A 72 3.37 -27.78 -7.74
N ASP A 73 2.99 -28.35 -8.88
CA ASP A 73 3.66 -28.07 -10.16
C ASP A 73 3.43 -26.63 -10.61
N ILE A 74 2.20 -26.12 -10.46
CA ILE A 74 1.88 -24.71 -10.75
C ILE A 74 2.72 -23.78 -9.87
N LYS A 75 2.78 -24.04 -8.55
CA LYS A 75 3.59 -23.27 -7.60
C LYS A 75 5.07 -23.30 -7.95
N LYS A 76 5.60 -24.46 -8.36
CA LYS A 76 6.99 -24.61 -8.78
C LYS A 76 7.31 -23.73 -9.99
N ILE A 77 6.44 -23.69 -10.99
CA ILE A 77 6.61 -22.84 -12.17
C ILE A 77 6.54 -21.35 -11.82
N ILE A 78 5.59 -20.95 -10.97
CA ILE A 78 5.50 -19.57 -10.47
C ILE A 78 6.81 -19.14 -9.79
N ARG A 79 7.35 -19.99 -8.90
CA ARG A 79 8.63 -19.72 -8.23
C ARG A 79 9.80 -19.62 -9.21
N ALA A 80 9.84 -20.49 -10.22
CA ALA A 80 10.90 -20.47 -11.24
C ALA A 80 10.86 -19.17 -12.07
N ILE A 81 9.68 -18.76 -12.54
CA ILE A 81 9.48 -17.49 -13.26
C ILE A 81 9.93 -16.32 -12.38
N TYR A 82 9.44 -16.25 -11.14
CA TYR A 82 9.84 -15.18 -10.23
C TYR A 82 11.34 -15.14 -10.00
N SER A 83 11.99 -16.29 -9.76
CA SER A 83 13.43 -16.35 -9.52
C SER A 83 14.25 -15.80 -10.71
N GLU A 84 13.81 -16.05 -11.94
CA GLU A 84 14.45 -15.55 -13.15
C GLU A 84 14.31 -14.02 -13.27
N GLU A 85 13.10 -13.51 -13.09
CA GLU A 85 12.83 -12.07 -13.12
C GLU A 85 13.53 -11.32 -11.96
N ARG A 86 13.52 -11.91 -10.76
CA ARG A 86 14.14 -11.36 -9.56
C ARG A 86 15.65 -11.25 -9.72
N LYS A 87 16.30 -12.24 -10.33
CA LYS A 87 17.74 -12.22 -10.63
C LYS A 87 18.13 -11.04 -11.53
N GLN A 88 17.27 -10.66 -12.47
CA GLN A 88 17.51 -9.48 -13.32
C GLN A 88 17.38 -8.19 -12.50
N ARG A 89 16.31 -8.05 -11.69
CA ARG A 89 16.09 -6.86 -10.86
C ARG A 89 17.18 -6.64 -9.81
N GLN A 90 17.72 -7.72 -9.23
CA GLN A 90 18.81 -7.65 -8.25
C GLN A 90 20.08 -7.00 -8.81
N GLN A 91 20.33 -7.05 -10.13
CA GLN A 91 21.54 -6.50 -10.73
C GLN A 91 21.63 -4.97 -10.64
N SER A 92 20.49 -4.27 -10.66
CA SER A 92 20.42 -2.80 -10.60
C SER A 92 19.75 -2.28 -9.33
N GLU A 93 19.47 -3.16 -8.37
CA GLU A 93 18.69 -2.81 -7.17
C GLU A 93 19.44 -1.82 -6.26
N ASP A 94 20.76 -1.99 -6.09
CA ASP A 94 21.58 -1.09 -5.25
C ASP A 94 21.66 0.33 -5.85
N GLU A 95 21.76 0.43 -7.17
CA GLU A 95 21.71 1.70 -7.90
C GLU A 95 20.34 2.36 -7.73
N LEU A 96 19.25 1.59 -7.91
CA LEU A 96 17.89 2.07 -7.72
C LEU A 96 17.67 2.59 -6.29
N ILE A 97 18.12 1.85 -5.27
CA ILE A 97 18.06 2.28 -3.87
C ILE A 97 18.79 3.62 -3.71
N SER A 98 20.00 3.75 -4.26
CA SER A 98 20.76 5.00 -4.21
C SER A 98 20.00 6.18 -4.82
N GLU A 99 19.32 5.99 -5.96
CA GLU A 99 18.46 7.01 -6.58
C GLU A 99 17.26 7.37 -5.69
N LEU A 100 16.62 6.40 -5.03
CA LEU A 100 15.50 6.64 -4.11
C LEU A 100 15.90 7.51 -2.91
N TYR A 101 17.14 7.46 -2.45
CA TYR A 101 17.67 8.33 -1.38
C TYR A 101 17.87 9.79 -1.80
N LYS A 102 17.87 10.10 -3.11
CA LYS A 102 17.93 11.48 -3.62
C LYS A 102 16.63 12.25 -3.42
N ILE A 103 15.49 11.55 -3.30
CA ILE A 103 14.21 12.20 -2.96
C ILE A 103 14.26 12.72 -1.52
N LYS A 104 14.15 14.05 -1.36
CA LYS A 104 14.19 14.72 -0.04
C LYS A 104 12.83 15.19 0.44
N VAL A 105 11.91 15.44 -0.48
CA VAL A 105 10.55 15.91 -0.21
C VAL A 105 9.58 14.92 -0.84
N PHE A 106 8.54 14.55 -0.08
CA PHE A 106 7.44 13.75 -0.58
C PHE A 106 6.18 14.60 -0.55
N ASP A 107 5.85 15.18 -1.69
CA ASP A 107 4.67 16.00 -1.90
C ASP A 107 4.04 15.75 -3.27
N TRP A 108 2.73 15.69 -3.32
CA TRP A 108 1.99 15.45 -4.57
C TRP A 108 1.70 16.75 -5.34
N GLY A 109 2.12 17.90 -4.81
CA GLY A 109 2.01 19.20 -5.49
C GLY A 109 0.57 19.63 -5.77
N GLY A 110 -0.41 19.20 -4.96
CA GLY A 110 -1.82 19.55 -5.13
C GLY A 110 -2.52 18.85 -6.32
N LEU A 111 -1.79 18.11 -7.16
CA LEU A 111 -2.35 17.29 -8.24
C LEU A 111 -2.77 15.93 -7.67
N HIS A 112 -3.75 15.97 -6.79
CA HIS A 112 -4.37 14.78 -6.24
C HIS A 112 -5.53 14.37 -7.14
N GLN A 113 -5.64 13.05 -7.38
CA GLN A 113 -6.63 12.34 -8.20
C GLN A 113 -6.14 11.96 -9.60
N ASN A 114 -6.61 10.78 -10.05
CA ASN A 114 -6.26 10.09 -11.30
C ASN A 114 -6.75 10.83 -12.57
N SER A 115 -6.69 12.16 -12.61
CA SER A 115 -7.04 12.93 -13.78
C SER A 115 -6.31 14.27 -13.79
N LEU A 116 -4.97 14.19 -13.91
CA LEU A 116 -4.10 15.34 -14.18
C LEU A 116 -4.68 16.22 -15.30
N GLU A 117 -5.12 15.60 -16.38
CA GLU A 117 -5.77 16.27 -17.50
C GLU A 117 -7.02 17.05 -17.10
N LYS A 118 -7.96 16.44 -16.34
CA LYS A 118 -9.16 17.17 -15.88
C LYS A 118 -8.79 18.33 -14.97
N THR A 119 -7.79 18.16 -14.11
CA THR A 119 -7.31 19.24 -13.24
C THR A 119 -6.76 20.40 -14.08
N ILE A 120 -5.92 20.11 -15.09
CA ILE A 120 -5.38 21.10 -16.01
C ILE A 120 -6.51 21.81 -16.76
N VAL A 121 -7.43 21.05 -17.38
CA VAL A 121 -8.55 21.61 -18.15
C VAL A 121 -9.46 22.47 -17.29
N ASN A 122 -9.82 22.01 -16.09
CA ASN A 122 -10.78 22.70 -15.23
C ASN A 122 -10.19 23.92 -14.52
N ASN A 123 -8.89 23.92 -14.20
CA ASN A 123 -8.27 25.00 -13.44
C ASN A 123 -7.56 26.03 -14.31
N TYR A 124 -6.99 25.61 -15.45
CA TYR A 124 -6.16 26.48 -16.28
C TYR A 124 -6.87 26.81 -17.61
N VAL A 125 -7.32 25.80 -18.36
CA VAL A 125 -7.87 26.01 -19.72
C VAL A 125 -9.23 26.71 -19.72
N LYS A 126 -10.19 26.22 -18.93
CA LYS A 126 -11.58 26.71 -18.98
C LYS A 126 -11.81 28.00 -18.18
N LYS A 127 -10.93 28.32 -17.22
CA LYS A 127 -11.12 29.43 -16.27
C LYS A 127 -10.28 30.66 -16.58
N ILE A 128 -9.10 30.51 -17.17
CA ILE A 128 -8.16 31.61 -17.40
C ILE A 128 -8.33 32.11 -18.83
N ARG A 129 -8.74 33.38 -18.99
CA ARG A 129 -8.86 34.02 -20.31
C ARG A 129 -7.61 34.81 -20.71
N SER A 130 -6.91 35.40 -19.75
CA SER A 130 -5.70 36.20 -19.99
C SER A 130 -4.52 35.28 -20.28
N PHE A 131 -3.88 35.47 -21.44
CA PHE A 131 -2.68 34.71 -21.81
C PHE A 131 -1.51 34.94 -20.84
N ASN A 132 -1.32 36.18 -20.37
CA ASN A 132 -0.26 36.51 -19.43
C ASN A 132 -0.48 35.80 -18.09
N THR A 133 -1.71 35.84 -17.56
CA THR A 133 -2.06 35.15 -16.31
C THR A 133 -1.97 33.63 -16.46
N LEU A 134 -2.32 33.08 -17.62
CA LEU A 134 -2.14 31.66 -17.91
C LEU A 134 -0.66 31.30 -17.87
N SER A 135 0.18 32.09 -18.51
CA SER A 135 1.63 31.87 -18.58
C SER A 135 2.27 31.95 -17.19
N GLU A 136 1.93 32.97 -16.40
CA GLU A 136 2.37 33.10 -14.99
C GLU A 136 1.98 31.87 -14.17
N LYS A 137 0.71 31.43 -14.22
CA LYS A 137 0.25 30.25 -13.47
C LYS A 137 0.88 28.95 -13.93
N ILE A 138 1.29 28.83 -15.20
CA ILE A 138 2.01 27.66 -15.69
C ILE A 138 3.38 27.58 -15.01
N GLU A 139 4.12 28.69 -15.01
CA GLU A 139 5.47 28.75 -14.47
C GLU A 139 5.49 28.65 -12.93
N ASP A 140 4.61 29.39 -12.25
CA ASP A 140 4.65 29.54 -10.80
C ASP A 140 3.94 28.40 -10.04
N GLU A 141 2.90 27.81 -10.64
CA GLU A 141 2.06 26.80 -9.98
C GLU A 141 2.19 25.42 -10.66
N LEU A 142 1.83 25.33 -11.95
CA LEU A 142 1.68 24.04 -12.63
C LEU A 142 3.01 23.28 -12.76
N HIS A 143 4.11 23.97 -13.11
CA HIS A 143 5.43 23.36 -13.21
C HIS A 143 5.89 22.73 -11.89
N HIS A 144 5.71 23.44 -10.77
CA HIS A 144 6.04 22.90 -9.45
C HIS A 144 5.18 21.67 -9.12
N SER A 145 3.86 21.79 -9.31
CA SER A 145 2.91 20.70 -9.09
C SER A 145 3.25 19.46 -9.91
N MET A 146 3.55 19.62 -11.20
CA MET A 146 3.90 18.51 -12.10
C MET A 146 5.21 17.84 -11.68
N ARG A 147 6.24 18.62 -11.33
CA ARG A 147 7.51 18.08 -10.84
C ARG A 147 7.30 17.23 -9.58
N ALA A 148 6.57 17.75 -8.60
CA ALA A 148 6.26 17.07 -7.36
C ALA A 148 5.47 15.76 -7.60
N TYR A 149 4.44 15.82 -8.45
CA TYR A 149 3.65 14.65 -8.85
C TYR A 149 4.49 13.55 -9.51
N VAL A 150 5.35 13.91 -10.47
CA VAL A 150 6.20 12.93 -11.18
C VAL A 150 7.20 12.29 -10.23
N GLN A 151 7.88 13.09 -9.40
CA GLN A 151 8.84 12.59 -8.41
C GLN A 151 8.18 11.65 -7.40
N CYS A 152 7.01 12.00 -6.86
CA CYS A 152 6.28 11.15 -5.93
C CYS A 152 5.72 9.89 -6.58
N SER A 153 5.22 9.98 -7.81
CA SER A 153 4.72 8.81 -8.55
C SER A 153 5.84 7.83 -8.85
N TRP A 154 7.00 8.33 -9.30
CA TRP A 154 8.21 7.54 -9.52
C TRP A 154 8.70 6.89 -8.22
N TYR A 155 8.80 7.66 -7.13
CA TYR A 155 9.22 7.14 -5.83
C TYR A 155 8.28 6.04 -5.32
N ASN A 156 6.96 6.24 -5.39
CA ASN A 156 6.00 5.23 -4.97
C ASN A 156 6.06 3.98 -5.84
N HIS A 157 6.19 4.12 -7.16
CA HIS A 157 6.30 2.99 -8.07
C HIS A 157 7.48 2.08 -7.72
N TRP A 158 8.68 2.66 -7.62
CA TRP A 158 9.88 1.87 -7.37
C TRP A 158 9.98 1.34 -5.95
N THR A 159 9.50 2.09 -4.96
CA THR A 159 9.44 1.57 -3.59
C THR A 159 8.42 0.45 -3.44
N SER A 160 7.29 0.49 -4.14
CA SER A 160 6.34 -0.64 -4.19
C SER A 160 6.99 -1.89 -4.75
N ILE A 161 7.74 -1.79 -5.86
CA ILE A 161 8.46 -2.94 -6.43
C ILE A 161 9.44 -3.54 -5.42
N ILE A 162 10.26 -2.71 -4.76
CA ILE A 162 11.23 -3.17 -3.76
C ILE A 162 10.52 -3.85 -2.58
N ILE A 163 9.47 -3.24 -2.04
CA ILE A 163 8.74 -3.79 -0.90
C ILE A 163 8.09 -5.12 -1.28
N GLU A 164 7.44 -5.21 -2.45
CA GLU A 164 6.87 -6.47 -2.94
C GLU A 164 7.94 -7.55 -3.12
N ASP A 165 9.11 -7.21 -3.66
CA ASP A 165 10.24 -8.14 -3.77
C ASP A 165 10.72 -8.62 -2.39
N VAL A 166 10.75 -7.75 -1.37
CA VAL A 166 11.08 -8.16 0.00
C VAL A 166 10.11 -9.22 0.53
N PHE A 167 8.81 -9.10 0.28
CA PHE A 167 7.85 -10.14 0.62
C PHE A 167 8.10 -11.42 -0.18
N ARG A 168 8.21 -11.30 -1.50
CA ARG A 168 8.32 -12.41 -2.45
C ARG A 168 9.64 -13.20 -2.32
N ASP A 169 10.68 -12.59 -1.76
CA ASP A 169 11.95 -13.24 -1.41
C ASP A 169 11.81 -14.21 -0.20
N HIS A 170 10.69 -14.17 0.54
CA HIS A 170 10.47 -15.04 1.70
C HIS A 170 9.84 -16.40 1.32
N HIS A 171 10.33 -17.50 1.89
CA HIS A 171 9.95 -18.87 1.50
C HIS A 171 8.45 -19.23 1.66
N ARG A 172 7.75 -18.60 2.61
CA ARG A 172 6.29 -18.75 2.82
C ARG A 172 5.44 -17.99 1.80
N VAL A 173 6.06 -17.15 0.99
CA VAL A 173 5.37 -16.27 0.04
C VAL A 173 5.50 -16.85 -1.37
N LEU A 174 4.36 -16.95 -2.06
CA LEU A 174 4.27 -17.30 -3.46
C LEU A 174 3.87 -16.05 -4.27
N PRO A 175 4.69 -15.60 -5.24
CA PRO A 175 4.40 -14.40 -6.05
C PRO A 175 3.22 -14.57 -7.01
N ALA A 176 2.50 -13.50 -7.32
CA ALA A 176 1.52 -13.46 -8.42
C ALA A 176 2.14 -12.92 -9.73
N VAL A 177 2.96 -13.72 -10.42
CA VAL A 177 3.81 -13.29 -11.57
C VAL A 177 3.06 -12.70 -12.78
N GLY A 178 1.77 -12.95 -12.92
CA GLY A 178 0.93 -12.49 -14.03
C GLY A 178 0.18 -11.18 -13.80
N GLN A 179 0.39 -10.51 -12.66
CA GLN A 179 -0.43 -9.38 -12.18
C GLN A 179 -1.91 -9.75 -12.12
N ILE A 180 -2.33 -10.28 -10.97
CA ILE A 180 -3.73 -10.62 -10.74
C ILE A 180 -4.39 -9.43 -10.03
N LYS A 181 -5.59 -9.05 -10.49
CA LYS A 181 -6.38 -8.03 -9.81
C LYS A 181 -6.55 -8.43 -8.33
N GLN A 182 -6.22 -7.52 -7.41
CA GLN A 182 -6.38 -7.69 -5.96
C GLN A 182 -5.53 -8.82 -5.33
N ILE A 183 -4.48 -9.29 -6.00
CA ILE A 183 -3.56 -10.29 -5.44
C ILE A 183 -2.13 -9.96 -5.89
N ASP A 184 -1.29 -9.57 -4.95
CA ASP A 184 0.14 -9.32 -5.17
C ASP A 184 1.00 -10.57 -4.91
N PHE A 185 0.56 -11.40 -3.97
CA PHE A 185 1.18 -12.66 -3.58
C PHE A 185 0.22 -13.51 -2.72
N PHE A 186 0.63 -14.75 -2.43
CA PHE A 186 -0.02 -15.65 -1.50
C PHE A 186 0.93 -15.92 -0.33
N ILE A 187 0.43 -15.92 0.91
CA ILE A 187 1.15 -16.39 2.09
C ILE A 187 0.48 -17.69 2.50
N ASP A 188 1.21 -18.81 2.47
CA ASP A 188 0.65 -20.15 2.76
C ASP A 188 -0.74 -20.36 2.13
N ASP A 189 -0.82 -20.13 0.81
CA ASP A 189 -2.01 -20.26 -0.04
C ASP A 189 -3.14 -19.22 0.19
N THR A 190 -2.98 -18.33 1.16
CA THR A 190 -3.91 -17.21 1.37
C THR A 190 -3.53 -16.02 0.49
N PRO A 191 -4.37 -15.56 -0.45
CA PRO A 191 -4.05 -14.43 -1.32
C PRO A 191 -4.12 -13.11 -0.55
N PHE A 192 -3.20 -12.20 -0.83
CA PHE A 192 -3.19 -10.85 -0.29
C PHE A 192 -2.88 -9.80 -1.36
N ASP A 193 -3.58 -8.67 -1.27
CA ASP A 193 -3.21 -7.39 -1.85
C ASP A 193 -2.41 -6.58 -0.81
N LEU A 194 -1.23 -6.11 -1.18
CA LEU A 194 -0.34 -5.36 -0.31
C LEU A 194 -0.71 -3.88 -0.31
N LYS A 195 -1.03 -3.36 0.87
CA LYS A 195 -1.24 -1.92 1.08
C LYS A 195 -0.16 -1.34 1.98
N VAL A 196 0.72 -0.54 1.40
CA VAL A 196 1.70 0.24 2.15
C VAL A 196 1.07 1.55 2.61
N THR A 197 1.04 1.78 3.92
CA THR A 197 0.43 2.96 4.54
C THR A 197 1.30 3.50 5.68
N TYR A 198 0.92 4.65 6.22
CA TYR A 198 1.43 5.20 7.47
C TYR A 198 0.35 5.08 8.55
N LEU A 199 0.69 5.40 9.80
CA LEU A 199 -0.34 5.58 10.82
C LEU A 199 -1.23 6.77 10.41
N PRO A 200 -2.53 6.56 10.12
CA PRO A 200 -3.34 7.62 9.52
C PRO A 200 -3.63 8.76 10.49
N GLU A 201 -3.48 10.01 10.04
CA GLU A 201 -3.79 11.20 10.85
C GLU A 201 -5.28 11.26 11.25
N GLY A 202 -6.17 10.76 10.39
CA GLY A 202 -7.60 10.61 10.71
C GLY A 202 -7.84 9.66 11.88
N TYR A 203 -7.15 8.52 11.89
CA TYR A 203 -7.22 7.54 12.99
C TYR A 203 -6.69 8.13 14.30
N ILE A 204 -5.54 8.82 14.27
CA ILE A 204 -4.97 9.51 15.45
C ILE A 204 -5.98 10.52 16.01
N LYS A 205 -6.60 11.32 15.14
CA LYS A 205 -7.62 12.31 15.52
C LYS A 205 -8.85 11.66 16.17
N GLU A 206 -9.31 10.51 15.66
CA GLU A 206 -10.41 9.75 16.25
C GLU A 206 -10.07 9.18 17.61
N LYS A 207 -8.92 8.50 17.76
CA LYS A 207 -8.49 7.97 19.06
C LYS A 207 -8.37 9.06 20.12
N ARG A 208 -7.80 10.22 19.78
CA ARG A 208 -7.75 11.37 20.69
C ARG A 208 -9.15 11.82 21.13
N ARG A 209 -10.10 11.90 20.19
CA ARG A 209 -11.49 12.30 20.48
C ARG A 209 -12.16 11.30 21.43
N ASP A 210 -11.95 10.01 21.22
CA ASP A 210 -12.54 8.96 22.05
C ASP A 210 -12.04 9.05 23.51
N ASP A 211 -10.82 9.55 23.71
CA ASP A 211 -10.25 9.85 25.03
C ASP A 211 -10.63 11.24 25.57
N GLY A 212 -11.55 11.95 24.91
CA GLY A 212 -11.98 13.31 25.29
C GLY A 212 -10.92 14.40 25.03
N LEU A 213 -9.85 14.08 24.29
CA LEU A 213 -8.76 15.00 23.98
C LEU A 213 -9.07 15.84 22.73
N ARG A 214 -8.51 17.05 22.69
CA ARG A 214 -8.60 17.92 21.51
C ARG A 214 -7.73 17.39 20.36
N PRO A 215 -8.10 17.66 19.10
CA PRO A 215 -7.23 17.41 17.95
C PRO A 215 -5.88 18.13 18.09
N GLU A 216 -4.81 17.51 17.60
CA GLU A 216 -3.46 18.07 17.70
C GLU A 216 -3.36 19.44 17.02
N THR A 217 -3.96 19.59 15.83
CA THR A 217 -4.01 20.88 15.12
C THR A 217 -4.62 22.01 15.94
N THR A 218 -5.62 21.73 16.78
CA THR A 218 -6.22 22.72 17.67
C THR A 218 -5.25 23.15 18.76
N LEU A 219 -4.57 22.20 19.40
CA LEU A 219 -3.59 22.46 20.45
C LEU A 219 -2.37 23.23 19.92
N LEU A 220 -1.84 22.80 18.77
CA LEU A 220 -0.73 23.45 18.09
C LEU A 220 -1.09 24.90 17.69
N LYS A 221 -2.30 25.15 17.18
CA LYS A 221 -2.78 26.52 16.89
C LYS A 221 -2.93 27.37 18.16
N GLN A 222 -3.35 26.78 19.27
CA GLN A 222 -3.48 27.49 20.55
C GLN A 222 -2.12 27.94 21.07
N ILE A 223 -1.15 27.03 21.16
CA ILE A 223 0.20 27.38 21.61
C ILE A 223 0.91 28.32 20.66
N SER A 224 0.67 28.18 19.34
CA SER A 224 1.26 29.10 18.36
C SER A 224 0.82 30.54 18.60
N ARG A 225 -0.46 30.76 18.92
CA ARG A 225 -0.97 32.10 19.24
C ARG A 225 -0.41 32.65 20.55
N SER A 226 -0.25 31.81 21.59
CA SER A 226 0.32 32.27 22.87
C SER A 226 1.80 32.62 22.76
N LEU A 227 2.54 31.93 21.90
CA LEU A 227 3.98 32.14 21.69
C LEU A 227 4.30 33.08 20.51
N GLY A 228 3.29 33.63 19.83
CA GLY A 228 3.49 34.53 18.68
C GLY A 228 4.07 33.83 17.43
N ILE A 229 3.93 32.50 17.32
CA ILE A 229 4.37 31.72 16.16
C ILE A 229 3.39 31.95 15.00
N HIS A 230 3.93 32.28 13.82
CA HIS A 230 3.12 32.50 12.62
C HIS A 230 2.46 31.20 12.13
N ILE A 231 1.14 31.28 11.95
CA ILE A 231 0.29 30.21 11.41
C ILE A 231 -0.04 30.54 9.96
N ASP A 232 0.48 29.75 9.02
CA ASP A 232 0.15 29.92 7.60
C ASP A 232 -1.18 29.23 7.26
N ALA A 233 -2.26 30.02 7.25
CA ALA A 233 -3.60 29.51 6.96
C ALA A 233 -3.81 29.10 5.48
N SER A 234 -2.84 29.37 4.59
CA SER A 234 -2.93 28.96 3.18
C SER A 234 -2.56 27.49 2.96
N LEU A 235 -1.87 26.87 3.92
CA LEU A 235 -1.43 25.48 3.82
C LEU A 235 -2.61 24.49 3.91
N PRO A 236 -2.59 23.40 3.12
CA PRO A 236 -3.49 22.26 3.31
C PRO A 236 -3.38 21.69 4.73
N GLU A 237 -4.46 21.13 5.28
CA GLU A 237 -4.53 20.68 6.68
C GLU A 237 -3.35 19.79 7.12
N ALA A 238 -2.97 18.81 6.29
CA ALA A 238 -1.86 17.91 6.58
C ALA A 238 -0.50 18.64 6.63
N ARG A 239 -0.28 19.62 5.73
CA ARG A 239 0.94 20.44 5.71
C ARG A 239 0.97 21.44 6.85
N LEU A 240 -0.18 21.99 7.20
CA LEU A 240 -0.29 22.88 8.35
C LEU A 240 0.01 22.14 9.67
N LEU A 241 -0.45 20.88 9.80
CA LEU A 241 -0.11 20.06 10.96
C LEU A 241 1.41 19.85 11.09
N GLU A 242 2.06 19.43 10.00
CA GLU A 242 3.52 19.23 9.93
C GLU A 242 4.28 20.54 10.22
N ASP A 243 3.89 21.65 9.59
CA ASP A 243 4.52 22.98 9.77
C ASP A 243 4.46 23.45 11.23
N LEU A 244 3.28 23.40 11.84
CA LEU A 244 3.11 23.83 13.23
C LEU A 244 3.86 22.90 14.18
N TRP A 245 3.84 21.58 13.94
CA TRP A 245 4.57 20.64 14.76
C TRP A 245 6.07 20.95 14.77
N ASN A 246 6.68 21.18 13.61
CA ASN A 246 8.09 21.50 13.49
C ASN A 246 8.44 22.85 14.15
N LYS A 247 7.67 23.90 13.89
CA LYS A 247 7.88 25.22 14.53
C LYS A 247 7.81 25.16 16.05
N ILE A 248 6.89 24.37 16.60
CA ILE A 248 6.72 24.19 18.05
C ILE A 248 7.82 23.28 18.61
N TYR A 249 8.22 22.24 17.89
CA TYR A 249 9.34 21.38 18.25
C TYR A 249 10.65 22.16 18.42
N ASP A 250 10.95 23.09 17.50
CA ASP A 250 12.16 23.90 17.53
C ASP A 250 12.08 25.07 18.53
N HIS A 251 10.90 25.35 19.10
CA HIS A 251 10.70 26.50 19.96
C HIS A 251 11.32 26.26 21.36
N PRO A 252 12.09 27.21 21.93
CA PRO A 252 12.86 26.99 23.16
C PRO A 252 12.02 26.99 24.46
N SER A 253 10.74 27.36 24.39
CA SER A 253 9.89 27.50 25.59
C SER A 253 9.53 26.15 26.22
N GLY A 254 9.36 26.16 27.56
CA GLY A 254 8.92 24.99 28.31
C GLY A 254 7.55 24.47 27.85
N ASP A 255 6.60 25.38 27.60
CA ASP A 255 5.24 25.02 27.16
C ASP A 255 5.22 24.33 25.80
N ALA A 256 6.07 24.76 24.85
CA ALA A 256 6.18 24.14 23.53
C ALA A 256 6.74 22.71 23.65
N ARG A 257 7.82 22.53 24.40
CA ARG A 257 8.39 21.21 24.69
C ARG A 257 7.36 20.29 25.37
N SER A 258 6.69 20.79 26.40
CA SER A 258 5.66 20.03 27.11
C SER A 258 4.53 19.58 26.20
N LEU A 259 4.06 20.44 25.29
CA LEU A 259 3.02 20.05 24.34
C LEU A 259 3.51 18.96 23.38
N ILE A 260 4.71 19.11 22.81
CA ILE A 260 5.28 18.10 21.91
C ILE A 260 5.44 16.76 22.61
N ASP A 261 5.94 16.76 23.85
CA ASP A 261 6.12 15.55 24.64
C ASP A 261 4.78 14.87 24.93
N GLU A 262 3.73 15.64 25.23
CA GLU A 262 2.36 15.15 25.38
C GLU A 262 1.86 14.51 24.08
N LEU A 263 2.00 15.20 22.94
CA LEU A 263 1.52 14.72 21.64
C LEU A 263 2.27 13.46 21.20
N LYS A 264 3.60 13.42 21.36
CA LYS A 264 4.43 12.22 21.10
C LYS A 264 4.02 11.06 22.00
N SER A 265 3.87 11.31 23.30
CA SER A 265 3.45 10.29 24.26
C SER A 265 2.12 9.68 23.87
N LYS A 266 1.15 10.50 23.44
CA LYS A 266 -0.14 10.00 22.99
C LYS A 266 -0.04 9.21 21.67
N ARG A 267 0.74 9.68 20.69
CA ARG A 267 0.99 8.92 19.45
C ARG A 267 1.66 7.57 19.74
N PHE A 268 2.59 7.50 20.68
CA PHE A 268 3.21 6.23 21.10
C PHE A 268 2.25 5.30 21.82
N GLU A 269 1.37 5.82 22.66
CA GLU A 269 0.30 5.04 23.28
C GLU A 269 -0.62 4.40 22.22
N ILE A 270 -1.09 5.21 21.26
CA ILE A 270 -1.90 4.73 20.13
C ILE A 270 -1.14 3.66 19.34
N LEU A 271 0.13 3.92 19.00
CA LEU A 271 0.96 2.95 18.29
C LEU A 271 1.10 1.63 19.04
N ARG A 272 1.38 1.66 20.34
CA ARG A 272 1.48 0.44 21.17
C ARG A 272 0.17 -0.34 21.18
N ALA A 273 -0.96 0.36 21.28
CA ALA A 273 -2.28 -0.27 21.19
C ALA A 273 -2.49 -0.95 19.83
N CYS A 274 -2.17 -0.28 18.72
CA CYS A 274 -2.29 -0.85 17.37
C CYS A 274 -1.37 -2.07 17.16
N VAL A 275 -0.13 -2.02 17.64
CA VAL A 275 0.81 -3.14 17.52
C VAL A 275 0.34 -4.33 18.36
N SER A 276 -0.22 -4.09 19.55
CA SER A 276 -0.74 -5.15 20.42
C SER A 276 -2.06 -5.74 19.93
N ASN A 277 -2.93 -4.93 19.33
CA ASN A 277 -4.20 -5.36 18.75
C ASN A 277 -4.53 -4.51 17.51
N PRO A 278 -4.20 -5.00 16.30
CA PRO A 278 -4.36 -4.21 15.09
C PRO A 278 -5.78 -4.20 14.51
N GLU A 279 -6.72 -4.98 15.08
CA GLU A 279 -8.07 -5.17 14.51
C GLU A 279 -8.80 -3.83 14.26
N GLU A 280 -8.73 -2.90 15.23
CA GLU A 280 -9.38 -1.60 15.12
C GLU A 280 -8.76 -0.75 14.00
N LEU A 281 -7.42 -0.73 13.89
CA LEU A 281 -6.72 0.01 12.85
C LEU A 281 -7.00 -0.58 11.47
N ILE A 282 -6.96 -1.91 11.34
CA ILE A 282 -7.24 -2.60 10.08
C ILE A 282 -8.67 -2.30 9.62
N ARG A 283 -9.66 -2.40 10.53
CA ARG A 283 -11.05 -2.02 10.24
C ARG A 283 -11.11 -0.57 9.75
N TRP A 284 -10.52 0.36 10.49
CA TRP A 284 -10.50 1.77 10.11
C TRP A 284 -9.91 2.00 8.71
N LEU A 285 -8.82 1.30 8.36
CA LEU A 285 -8.19 1.38 7.03
C LEU A 285 -9.10 0.87 5.90
N TYR A 286 -9.93 -0.13 6.16
CA TYR A 286 -10.94 -0.60 5.21
C TYR A 286 -12.14 0.37 5.09
N GLU A 287 -12.60 0.95 6.20
CA GLU A 287 -13.78 1.82 6.23
C GLU A 287 -13.47 3.21 5.64
N ASN A 288 -12.24 3.69 5.78
CA ASN A 288 -11.81 5.03 5.34
C ASN A 288 -11.12 5.03 3.97
N GLN A 289 -11.47 4.06 3.11
CA GLN A 289 -10.99 4.00 1.74
C GLN A 289 -11.64 5.08 0.87
N GLY A 290 -10.85 5.67 -0.04
CA GLY A 290 -11.39 6.57 -1.05
C GLY A 290 -12.29 5.81 -2.04
N VAL A 291 -13.44 6.40 -2.40
CA VAL A 291 -14.49 5.80 -3.25
C VAL A 291 -13.98 5.12 -4.53
N ARG A 292 -13.04 5.74 -5.25
CA ARG A 292 -12.49 5.18 -6.49
C ARG A 292 -11.47 4.06 -6.29
N ARG A 293 -11.08 3.78 -5.05
CA ARG A 293 -10.05 2.81 -4.66
C ARG A 293 -10.60 1.74 -3.72
N PHE A 294 -11.92 1.74 -3.49
CA PHE A 294 -12.54 0.74 -2.67
C PHE A 294 -12.42 -0.64 -3.32
N ASP A 295 -11.93 -1.59 -2.53
CA ASP A 295 -12.13 -3.02 -2.74
C ASP A 295 -12.15 -3.71 -1.37
N ALA A 296 -12.81 -4.86 -1.33
CA ALA A 296 -12.94 -5.70 -0.14
C ALA A 296 -12.04 -6.96 -0.23
N SER A 297 -10.91 -6.86 -0.94
CA SER A 297 -9.97 -7.97 -1.04
C SER A 297 -9.29 -8.25 0.30
N ASN A 298 -8.72 -9.44 0.42
CA ASN A 298 -7.82 -9.75 1.52
C ASN A 298 -6.60 -8.85 1.43
N ARG A 299 -6.28 -8.09 2.49
CA ARG A 299 -5.18 -7.12 2.47
C ARG A 299 -4.16 -7.37 3.54
N LEU A 300 -2.89 -7.24 3.15
CA LEU A 300 -1.80 -7.09 4.10
C LEU A 300 -1.42 -5.61 4.16
N PHE A 301 -1.61 -5.00 5.33
CA PHE A 301 -1.22 -3.61 5.58
C PHE A 301 0.21 -3.54 6.09
N LEU A 302 1.12 -2.98 5.31
CA LEU A 302 2.45 -2.59 5.78
C LEU A 302 2.39 -1.16 6.31
N VAL A 303 2.34 -1.00 7.63
CA VAL A 303 2.22 0.29 8.30
C VAL A 303 3.62 0.78 8.65
N LEU A 304 4.09 1.87 8.04
CA LEU A 304 5.41 2.45 8.27
C LEU A 304 5.31 3.61 9.26
N ILE A 305 6.11 3.56 10.33
CA ILE A 305 6.14 4.62 11.36
C ILE A 305 7.58 4.98 11.71
N ASN A 306 7.98 6.21 11.44
CA ASN A 306 9.20 6.78 11.98
C ASN A 306 8.88 7.52 13.29
N ARG A 307 9.32 6.95 14.43
CA ARG A 307 9.08 7.51 15.77
C ARG A 307 9.82 8.82 16.03
N ASN A 308 10.93 9.06 15.33
CA ASN A 308 11.70 10.29 15.47
C ASN A 308 11.05 11.46 14.71
N ASP A 309 10.37 11.15 13.60
CA ASP A 309 9.64 12.12 12.79
C ASP A 309 8.50 11.40 12.06
N PHE A 310 7.29 11.52 12.62
CA PHE A 310 6.08 10.87 12.11
C PHE A 310 5.75 11.30 10.66
N PHE A 311 6.09 12.53 10.28
CA PHE A 311 5.81 13.10 8.95
C PHE A 311 6.82 12.62 7.89
N SER A 312 7.96 12.08 8.32
CA SER A 312 8.98 11.46 7.45
C SER A 312 8.86 9.94 7.30
N SER A 313 7.76 9.31 7.74
CA SER A 313 7.59 7.84 7.66
C SER A 313 7.70 7.29 6.22
N TRP A 314 7.44 8.11 5.21
CA TRP A 314 7.63 7.77 3.79
C TRP A 314 9.07 7.39 3.41
N LYS A 315 10.07 7.86 4.18
CA LYS A 315 11.49 7.51 3.98
C LYS A 315 11.77 6.05 4.31
N LEU A 316 10.93 5.38 5.10
CA LEU A 316 11.09 3.97 5.45
C LEU A 316 10.83 3.05 4.25
N LYS A 317 10.08 3.51 3.24
CA LYS A 317 9.82 2.76 2.00
C LYS A 317 11.09 2.37 1.22
N ARG A 318 12.17 3.13 1.37
CA ARG A 318 13.47 2.86 0.74
C ARG A 318 14.50 2.22 1.70
N ALA A 319 14.15 2.01 2.97
CA ALA A 319 15.04 1.43 3.97
C ALA A 319 15.05 -0.10 3.87
N LYS A 320 15.53 -0.63 2.73
CA LYS A 320 15.44 -2.07 2.40
C LYS A 320 15.97 -3.00 3.50
N PRO A 321 17.14 -2.79 4.13
CA PRO A 321 17.62 -3.70 5.18
C PRO A 321 16.66 -3.79 6.38
N LEU A 322 16.06 -2.68 6.78
CA LEU A 322 15.05 -2.63 7.84
C LEU A 322 13.78 -3.38 7.43
N LEU A 323 13.30 -3.14 6.21
CA LEU A 323 12.13 -3.82 5.66
C LEU A 323 12.33 -5.33 5.62
N VAL A 324 13.47 -5.81 5.09
CA VAL A 324 13.81 -7.23 5.05
C VAL A 324 13.79 -7.83 6.45
N ASN A 325 14.49 -7.21 7.40
CA ASN A 325 14.57 -7.73 8.76
C ASN A 325 13.18 -7.85 9.41
N GLN A 326 12.38 -6.78 9.41
CA GLN A 326 11.11 -6.79 10.14
C GLN A 326 10.01 -7.58 9.42
N ILE A 327 9.92 -7.50 8.09
CA ILE A 327 8.95 -8.28 7.32
C ILE A 327 9.25 -9.78 7.46
N HIS A 328 10.50 -10.21 7.26
CA HIS A 328 10.85 -11.64 7.36
C HIS A 328 10.70 -12.17 8.79
N ASN A 329 11.06 -11.39 9.81
CA ASN A 329 10.82 -11.77 11.20
C ASN A 329 9.33 -11.99 11.48
N HIS A 330 8.47 -11.09 11.00
CA HIS A 330 7.03 -11.24 11.16
C HIS A 330 6.52 -12.49 10.42
N LEU A 331 6.90 -12.69 9.15
CA LEU A 331 6.49 -13.86 8.35
C LEU A 331 6.95 -15.18 8.97
N ASN A 332 8.12 -15.22 9.61
CA ASN A 332 8.60 -16.41 10.34
C ASN A 332 7.77 -16.73 11.59
N GLN A 333 7.14 -15.73 12.21
CA GLN A 333 6.34 -15.89 13.42
C GLN A 333 4.85 -16.12 13.13
N LEU A 334 4.39 -15.95 11.89
CA LEU A 334 3.00 -16.18 11.51
C LEU A 334 2.56 -17.62 11.82
N GLY A 335 1.33 -17.76 12.31
CA GLY A 335 0.67 -19.06 12.45
C GLY A 335 0.41 -19.74 11.10
N LYS A 336 -0.19 -20.94 11.12
CA LYS A 336 -0.54 -21.68 9.89
C LYS A 336 -1.57 -20.98 9.00
N HIS A 337 -2.41 -20.14 9.59
CA HIS A 337 -3.42 -19.34 8.90
C HIS A 337 -3.02 -17.87 9.04
N PRO A 338 -2.47 -17.24 8.00
CA PRO A 338 -2.04 -15.85 8.06
C PRO A 338 -3.23 -14.89 8.09
N GLY A 339 -3.11 -13.81 8.86
CA GLY A 339 -4.16 -12.82 9.02
C GLY A 339 -5.33 -13.24 9.92
N GLN A 340 -6.28 -12.33 10.05
CA GLN A 340 -7.50 -12.46 10.84
C GLN A 340 -8.72 -12.03 10.03
N GLU A 341 -9.90 -12.58 10.34
CA GLU A 341 -11.15 -12.13 9.73
C GLU A 341 -11.53 -10.73 10.27
N ILE A 342 -11.69 -9.78 9.36
CA ILE A 342 -12.15 -8.42 9.67
C ILE A 342 -13.52 -8.23 9.04
N THR A 343 -14.47 -7.80 9.87
CA THR A 343 -15.76 -7.26 9.40
C THR A 343 -15.72 -5.75 9.47
N PHE A 344 -16.13 -5.09 8.39
CA PHE A 344 -16.09 -3.64 8.25
C PHE A 344 -17.27 -3.14 7.41
N LYS A 345 -17.57 -1.85 7.54
CA LYS A 345 -18.66 -1.19 6.79
C LYS A 345 -18.11 -0.23 5.75
N TRP A 346 -18.66 -0.26 4.54
CA TRP A 346 -18.30 0.71 3.52
C TRP A 346 -19.53 1.07 2.69
N ASP A 347 -19.80 2.36 2.54
CA ASP A 347 -20.97 2.90 1.81
C ASP A 347 -22.33 2.27 2.18
N GLY A 348 -22.50 1.92 3.47
CA GLY A 348 -23.73 1.31 4.01
C GLY A 348 -23.76 -0.22 3.98
N ASP A 349 -22.90 -0.85 3.19
CA ASP A 349 -22.79 -2.31 3.09
C ASP A 349 -21.81 -2.91 4.11
N HIS A 350 -21.98 -4.20 4.41
CA HIS A 350 -21.08 -4.96 5.29
C HIS A 350 -20.22 -5.90 4.47
N TYR A 351 -18.92 -5.88 4.75
CA TYR A 351 -17.94 -6.70 4.08
C TYR A 351 -17.15 -7.52 5.09
N LYS A 352 -16.57 -8.62 4.60
CA LYS A 352 -15.63 -9.45 5.33
C LYS A 352 -14.39 -9.70 4.48
N ALA A 353 -13.23 -9.61 5.11
CA ALA A 353 -11.95 -9.93 4.47
C ALA A 353 -11.03 -10.62 5.47
N VAL A 354 -10.08 -11.43 4.97
CA VAL A 354 -8.92 -11.85 5.77
C VAL A 354 -7.86 -10.77 5.63
N SER A 355 -7.34 -10.26 6.74
CA SER A 355 -6.36 -9.18 6.72
C SER A 355 -5.26 -9.39 7.73
N GLU A 356 -4.07 -8.93 7.36
CA GLU A 356 -2.87 -8.95 8.19
C GLU A 356 -2.28 -7.53 8.27
N SER A 357 -1.51 -7.24 9.31
CA SER A 357 -0.77 -5.99 9.42
C SER A 357 0.66 -6.21 9.91
N ILE A 358 1.62 -5.59 9.25
CA ILE A 358 3.02 -5.55 9.66
C ILE A 358 3.40 -4.10 9.95
N PHE A 359 3.86 -3.84 11.16
CA PHE A 359 4.32 -2.52 11.58
C PHE A 359 5.83 -2.42 11.42
N ILE A 360 6.28 -1.47 10.60
CA ILE A 360 7.70 -1.16 10.43
C ILE A 360 8.04 0.03 11.31
N VAL A 361 8.69 -0.26 12.42
CA VAL A 361 9.06 0.72 13.44
C VAL A 361 10.56 0.57 13.71
N PRO A 362 11.42 1.50 13.25
CA PRO A 362 12.84 1.47 13.57
C PRO A 362 13.03 1.43 15.09
N SER A 363 13.96 0.61 15.59
CA SER A 363 14.35 0.58 17.00
C SER A 363 14.74 1.98 17.49
N GLU A 364 14.49 2.27 18.77
CA GLU A 364 15.04 3.49 19.38
C GLU A 364 16.55 3.29 19.53
N GLU A 365 17.33 4.33 19.28
CA GLU A 365 18.74 4.38 19.68
C GLU A 365 18.86 4.54 21.20
#